data_AF-A0A1I7SLA9-F1
#
_entry.id   AF-A0A1I7SLA9-F1
#
_cell.length_a   1.000
_cell.length_b   1.000
_cell.length_c   1.000
_cell.angle_alpha   90.00
_cell.angle_beta   90.00
_cell.angle_gamma   90.00
#
_symmetry.space_group_name_H-M   'P 1'
#
loop_
_entity.id
_entity.type
_entity.pdbx_description
1 polymer ?
#
loop_
_entity_poly.entity_id
_entity_poly.type
_entity_poly.pdbx_seq_one_letter_code
_entity_poly.pdbx_strand_id
1 'polypeptide(L)'
;MADGMIILILLAICLSAHASNLTISIDEELALHRERRACPRIVRVEPRPYGEWSRWSSCSKTCGGGGIQHRRRQCVVENCQTSESRACGNIPCALGWSEWCEWGHCRATCGQGERMRIRYCEAGRVYCRKRHTMTLFD
;
A
#
# COMPACT_ATOMS: atom_id res chain seq x y z
N MET A 1 98.81 0.40 -17.40
CA MET A 1 97.63 -0.31 -17.96
C MET A 1 96.37 -0.06 -17.11
N ALA A 2 96.21 1.14 -16.53
CA ALA A 2 95.08 1.47 -15.65
C ALA A 2 94.29 2.73 -16.10
N ASP A 3 94.72 3.41 -17.16
CA ASP A 3 94.09 4.66 -17.61
C ASP A 3 92.93 4.43 -18.60
N GLY A 4 92.86 3.27 -19.24
CA GLY A 4 91.76 2.90 -20.15
C GLY A 4 90.49 2.37 -19.45
N MET A 5 90.63 1.79 -18.25
CA MET A 5 89.50 1.28 -17.45
C MET A 5 88.73 2.41 -16.75
N ILE A 6 89.41 3.52 -16.42
CA ILE A 6 88.78 4.67 -15.76
C ILE A 6 87.86 5.41 -16.73
N ILE A 7 88.25 5.56 -18.00
CA ILE A 7 87.41 6.22 -19.02
C ILE A 7 86.12 5.44 -19.30
N LEU A 8 86.19 4.10 -19.30
CA LEU A 8 85.01 3.23 -19.47
C LEU A 8 84.07 3.29 -18.26
N ILE A 9 84.59 3.39 -17.04
CA ILE A 9 83.78 3.54 -15.82
C ILE A 9 83.10 4.93 -15.80
N LEU A 10 83.80 5.99 -16.21
CA LEU A 10 83.22 7.35 -16.28
C LEU A 10 82.12 7.46 -17.37
N LEU A 11 82.28 6.80 -18.51
CA LEU A 11 81.23 6.74 -19.55
C LEU A 11 80.01 5.91 -19.11
N ALA A 12 80.24 4.83 -18.35
CA ALA A 12 79.16 4.01 -17.79
C ALA A 12 78.35 4.76 -16.72
N ILE A 13 79.01 5.57 -15.87
CA ILE A 13 78.34 6.41 -14.86
C ILE A 13 77.51 7.52 -15.54
N CYS A 14 77.99 8.10 -16.65
CA CYS A 14 77.23 9.08 -17.45
C CYS A 14 75.97 8.50 -18.11
N LEU A 15 75.98 7.23 -18.52
CA LEU A 15 74.82 6.54 -19.11
C LEU A 15 73.80 6.09 -18.04
N SER A 16 74.23 5.80 -16.81
CA SER A 16 73.32 5.49 -15.69
C SER A 16 72.77 6.72 -14.97
N ALA A 17 73.37 7.90 -15.14
CA ALA A 17 72.93 9.14 -14.48
C ALA A 17 71.71 9.82 -15.14
N HIS A 18 71.18 9.28 -16.24
CA HIS A 18 69.97 9.80 -16.91
C HIS A 18 68.67 9.06 -16.56
N ALA A 19 68.66 8.24 -15.51
CA ALA A 19 67.45 7.54 -15.07
C ALA A 19 67.32 7.50 -13.55
N SER A 20 67.30 8.65 -12.88
CA SER A 20 66.69 8.77 -11.56
C SER A 20 66.29 10.22 -11.28
N ASN A 21 65.06 10.53 -11.71
CA ASN A 21 64.12 11.46 -11.09
C ASN A 21 64.67 12.29 -9.91
N LEU A 22 65.08 13.52 -10.21
CA LEU A 22 65.15 14.60 -9.21
C LEU A 22 64.58 15.88 -9.80
N THR A 23 63.27 15.89 -10.06
CA THR A 23 62.49 17.13 -10.05
C THR A 23 61.91 17.28 -8.65
N ILE A 24 62.57 18.07 -7.81
CA ILE A 24 61.92 18.69 -6.65
C ILE A 24 61.02 19.78 -7.23
N SER A 25 59.84 19.40 -7.71
CA SER A 25 58.74 20.34 -7.90
C SER A 25 58.08 20.51 -6.55
N ILE A 26 58.30 21.68 -5.94
CA ILE A 26 57.50 22.16 -4.82
C ILE A 26 56.15 22.58 -5.42
N ASP A 27 55.36 21.60 -5.86
CA ASP A 27 53.96 21.85 -6.18
C ASP A 27 53.16 21.61 -4.91
N GLU A 28 52.89 22.72 -4.25
CA GLU A 28 51.84 22.94 -3.26
C GLU A 28 50.46 22.69 -3.90
N GLU A 29 50.22 21.49 -4.42
CA GLU A 29 48.91 21.04 -4.85
C GLU A 29 48.39 20.16 -3.73
N LEU A 30 47.77 20.83 -2.74
CA LEU A 30 46.82 20.27 -1.79
C LEU A 30 46.24 18.97 -2.35
N ALA A 31 46.71 17.82 -1.85
CA ALA A 31 46.21 16.53 -2.27
C ALA A 31 44.71 16.50 -1.95
N LEU A 32 43.88 16.88 -2.93
CA LEU A 32 42.46 17.05 -2.73
C LEU A 32 41.90 15.66 -2.50
N HIS A 33 41.69 15.31 -1.23
CA HIS A 33 41.09 14.04 -0.84
C HIS A 33 39.62 14.06 -1.28
N ARG A 34 39.38 13.67 -2.54
CA ARG A 34 38.03 13.60 -3.11
C ARG A 34 37.37 12.30 -2.68
N GLU A 35 36.59 12.40 -1.62
CA GLU A 35 35.66 11.34 -1.26
C GLU A 35 34.43 11.41 -2.20
N ARG A 36 34.16 10.32 -2.93
CA ARG A 36 32.95 10.21 -3.76
C ARG A 36 31.94 9.36 -3.01
N ARG A 37 30.83 9.97 -2.60
CA ARG A 37 29.67 9.25 -2.08
C ARG A 37 28.56 9.23 -3.13
N ALA A 38 27.93 8.08 -3.30
CA ALA A 38 26.74 8.00 -4.14
C ALA A 38 25.62 8.84 -3.53
N CYS A 39 24.97 9.67 -4.33
CA CYS A 39 23.74 10.32 -3.91
C CYS A 39 22.67 9.25 -3.62
N PRO A 40 21.75 9.50 -2.67
CA PRO A 40 20.59 8.66 -2.49
C PRO A 40 19.87 8.46 -3.83
N ARG A 41 19.63 7.21 -4.21
CA ARG A 41 18.86 6.90 -5.40
C ARG A 41 17.42 7.35 -5.17
N ILE A 42 17.00 8.42 -5.84
CA ILE A 42 15.58 8.80 -5.91
C ILE A 42 14.89 7.71 -6.74
N VAL A 43 14.34 6.70 -6.06
CA VAL A 43 13.44 5.75 -6.67
C VAL A 43 12.13 6.49 -6.91
N ARG A 44 11.77 6.72 -8.17
CA ARG A 44 10.38 7.07 -8.51
C ARG A 44 9.52 5.86 -8.16
N VAL A 45 8.86 5.91 -7.02
CA VAL A 45 7.81 4.95 -6.68
C VAL A 45 6.62 5.34 -7.53
N GLU A 46 6.30 4.54 -8.56
CA GLU A 46 5.06 4.76 -9.27
C GLU A 46 3.90 4.59 -8.28
N PRO A 47 2.95 5.56 -8.24
CA PRO A 47 1.82 5.46 -7.34
C PRO A 47 1.06 4.18 -7.66
N ARG A 48 0.62 3.47 -6.61
CA ARG A 48 -0.27 2.33 -6.81
C ARG A 48 -1.47 2.80 -7.63
N PRO A 49 -1.79 2.15 -8.77
CA PRO A 49 -2.85 2.62 -9.66
C PRO A 49 -4.24 2.55 -9.03
N TYR A 50 -4.37 1.87 -7.89
CA TYR A 50 -5.60 1.66 -7.15
C TYR A 50 -5.45 2.08 -5.69
N GLY A 51 -6.52 2.68 -5.16
CA GLY A 51 -6.72 2.82 -3.72
C GLY A 51 -7.16 1.50 -3.08
N GLU A 52 -7.20 1.49 -1.75
CA GLU A 52 -7.68 0.34 -0.96
C GLU A 52 -9.16 0.06 -1.22
N TRP A 53 -9.54 -1.21 -1.11
CA TRP A 53 -10.95 -1.60 -1.18
C TRP A 53 -11.70 -1.18 0.09
N SER A 54 -12.90 -0.66 -0.09
CA SER A 54 -13.84 -0.48 1.02
C SER A 54 -14.21 -1.83 1.64
N ARG A 55 -14.78 -1.77 2.84
CA ARG A 55 -15.53 -2.91 3.38
C ARG A 55 -16.68 -3.28 2.43
N TRP A 56 -17.05 -4.55 2.47
CA TRP A 56 -18.23 -5.04 1.78
C TRP A 56 -19.49 -4.42 2.38
N SER A 57 -20.46 -4.09 1.53
CA SER A 57 -21.80 -3.73 1.95
C SER A 57 -22.49 -4.90 2.67
N SER A 58 -23.55 -4.60 3.40
CA SER A 58 -24.50 -5.63 3.84
C SER A 58 -25.02 -6.42 2.63
N CYS A 59 -25.29 -7.71 2.84
CA CYS A 59 -25.86 -8.55 1.80
C CYS A 59 -27.27 -8.09 1.47
N SER A 60 -27.62 -8.01 0.17
CA SER A 60 -28.97 -7.64 -0.26
C SER A 60 -30.05 -8.63 0.18
N LYS A 61 -29.66 -9.88 0.49
CA LYS A 61 -30.53 -10.90 1.07
C LYS A 61 -29.90 -11.50 2.32
N THR A 62 -30.70 -11.72 3.34
CA THR A 62 -30.25 -12.41 4.56
C THR A 62 -30.36 -13.93 4.44
N CYS A 63 -31.14 -14.44 3.48
CA CYS A 63 -31.34 -15.86 3.22
C CYS A 63 -31.69 -16.14 1.74
N GLY A 64 -31.78 -17.42 1.39
CA GLY A 64 -32.35 -17.92 0.14
C GLY A 64 -31.38 -17.98 -1.01
N GLY A 65 -30.10 -17.67 -0.76
CA GLY A 65 -29.09 -17.57 -1.80
C GLY A 65 -29.34 -16.41 -2.76
N GLY A 66 -28.37 -16.18 -3.65
CA GLY A 66 -28.46 -15.15 -4.68
C GLY A 66 -28.57 -13.72 -4.13
N GLY A 67 -28.12 -13.49 -2.90
CA GLY A 67 -27.84 -12.15 -2.42
C GLY A 67 -26.56 -11.63 -3.06
N ILE A 68 -26.43 -10.32 -3.18
CA ILE A 68 -25.24 -9.66 -3.72
C ILE A 68 -24.78 -8.62 -2.69
N GLN A 69 -23.47 -8.55 -2.49
CA GLN A 69 -22.81 -7.49 -1.75
C GLN A 69 -21.81 -6.80 -2.66
N HIS A 70 -21.62 -5.51 -2.44
CA HIS A 70 -20.78 -4.65 -3.27
C HIS A 70 -19.66 -4.05 -2.43
N ARG A 71 -18.52 -3.78 -3.05
CA ARG A 71 -17.48 -2.90 -2.49
C ARG A 71 -16.92 -1.99 -3.58
N ARG A 72 -16.30 -0.90 -3.15
CA ARG A 72 -15.72 0.10 -4.04
C ARG A 72 -14.30 0.43 -3.65
N ARG A 73 -13.49 0.89 -4.60
CA ARG A 73 -12.16 1.46 -4.37
C ARG A 73 -11.98 2.70 -5.23
N GLN A 74 -11.00 3.51 -4.87
CA GLN A 74 -10.59 4.66 -5.66
C GLN A 74 -9.64 4.23 -6.78
N CYS A 75 -9.68 4.96 -7.90
CA CYS A 75 -8.76 4.81 -9.01
C CYS A 75 -7.84 6.03 -9.03
N VAL A 76 -6.53 5.79 -9.09
CA VAL A 76 -5.52 6.87 -9.06
C VAL A 76 -5.07 7.23 -10.48
N VAL A 77 -5.25 6.32 -11.45
CA VAL A 77 -4.89 6.48 -12.86
C VAL A 77 -6.14 6.46 -13.75
N GLU A 78 -6.03 6.46 -15.08
CA GLU A 78 -7.20 6.31 -15.96
C GLU A 78 -7.55 4.82 -16.19
N ASN A 79 -8.83 4.51 -16.45
CA ASN A 79 -9.35 3.17 -16.79
C ASN A 79 -9.19 2.05 -15.74
N CYS A 80 -9.63 2.26 -14.49
CA CYS A 80 -9.67 1.22 -13.45
C CYS A 80 -11.04 0.57 -13.26
N GLN A 81 -11.03 -0.70 -12.83
CA GLN A 81 -12.18 -1.30 -12.15
C GLN A 81 -12.28 -0.75 -10.71
N THR A 82 -13.35 -0.01 -10.42
CA THR A 82 -13.60 0.64 -9.11
C THR A 82 -14.68 -0.05 -8.28
N SER A 83 -15.41 -1.00 -8.86
CA SER A 83 -16.50 -1.72 -8.20
C SER A 83 -16.35 -3.22 -8.34
N GLU A 84 -16.68 -3.93 -7.26
CA GLU A 84 -16.73 -5.38 -7.24
C GLU A 84 -18.01 -5.85 -6.56
N SER A 85 -18.56 -6.94 -7.09
CA SER A 85 -19.76 -7.58 -6.56
C SER A 85 -19.48 -9.05 -6.34
N ARG A 86 -20.01 -9.62 -5.25
CA ARG A 86 -19.94 -11.05 -4.99
C ARG A 86 -21.25 -11.58 -4.41
N ALA A 87 -21.49 -12.87 -4.61
CA ALA A 87 -22.63 -13.56 -4.03
C ALA A 87 -22.54 -13.62 -2.50
N CYS A 88 -23.70 -13.62 -1.85
CA CYS A 88 -23.87 -13.77 -0.42
C CYS A 88 -25.27 -14.31 -0.09
N GLY A 89 -25.53 -14.55 1.21
CA GLY A 89 -26.85 -15.00 1.66
C GLY A 89 -27.13 -16.47 1.36
N ASN A 90 -26.10 -17.32 1.28
CA ASN A 90 -26.20 -18.78 1.00
C ASN A 90 -26.90 -19.60 2.08
N ILE A 91 -27.56 -18.94 3.03
CA ILE A 91 -28.28 -19.61 4.09
C ILE A 91 -29.69 -19.91 3.58
N PRO A 92 -30.15 -21.16 3.58
CA PRO A 92 -31.50 -21.50 3.10
C PRO A 92 -32.57 -20.68 3.84
N CYS A 93 -33.53 -20.09 3.11
CA CYS A 93 -34.70 -19.47 3.76
C CYS A 93 -35.69 -20.49 4.34
N ALA A 94 -35.42 -21.79 4.15
CA ALA A 94 -36.34 -22.89 4.47
C ALA A 94 -36.61 -23.08 5.97
N LEU A 95 -35.94 -22.32 6.84
CA LEU A 95 -36.20 -22.33 8.28
C LEU A 95 -37.40 -21.46 8.69
N GLY A 96 -38.10 -20.84 7.74
CA GLY A 96 -39.27 -20.03 8.05
C GLY A 96 -38.91 -18.61 8.51
N TRP A 97 -39.94 -17.87 8.91
CA TRP A 97 -39.82 -16.50 9.40
C TRP A 97 -39.77 -16.54 10.92
N SER A 98 -38.88 -15.75 11.51
CA SER A 98 -38.95 -15.48 12.94
C SER A 98 -40.30 -14.88 13.30
N GLU A 99 -40.65 -14.95 14.58
CA GLU A 99 -41.68 -14.11 15.15
C GLU A 99 -41.47 -12.64 14.74
N TRP A 100 -42.57 -11.93 14.54
CA TRP A 100 -42.52 -10.50 14.31
C TRP A 100 -41.92 -9.81 15.51
N CYS A 101 -41.01 -8.87 15.29
CA CYS A 101 -40.64 -7.94 16.36
C CYS A 101 -41.84 -7.08 16.75
N GLU A 102 -41.76 -6.52 17.96
CA GLU A 102 -42.71 -5.53 18.45
C GLU A 102 -42.87 -4.39 17.45
N TRP A 103 -44.09 -3.84 17.39
CA TRP A 103 -44.34 -2.66 16.58
C TRP A 103 -43.44 -1.51 17.02
N GLY A 104 -42.82 -0.84 16.05
CA GLY A 104 -42.15 0.43 16.29
C GLY A 104 -43.15 1.50 16.75
N HIS A 105 -42.60 2.61 17.26
CA HIS A 105 -43.42 3.76 17.66
C HIS A 105 -44.10 4.37 16.43
N CYS A 106 -45.24 5.04 16.64
CA CYS A 106 -45.87 5.80 15.58
C CYS A 106 -44.93 6.93 15.16
N ARG A 107 -44.64 7.05 13.86
CA ARG A 107 -43.82 8.17 13.36
C ARG A 107 -44.52 9.51 13.52
N ALA A 108 -45.85 9.53 13.50
CA ALA A 108 -46.63 10.74 13.71
C ALA A 108 -46.93 10.94 15.20
N THR A 109 -46.74 12.17 15.67
CA THR A 109 -47.12 12.61 17.02
C THR A 109 -48.53 13.21 17.06
N CYS A 110 -49.13 13.52 15.91
CA CYS A 110 -50.54 13.93 15.76
C CYS A 110 -51.07 13.54 14.37
N GLY A 111 -52.39 13.37 14.22
CA GLY A 111 -53.02 12.98 12.96
C GLY A 111 -52.84 11.49 12.59
N GLN A 112 -53.00 11.15 11.31
CA GLN A 112 -52.74 9.79 10.80
C GLN A 112 -51.24 9.52 10.72
N GLY A 113 -50.81 8.30 11.04
CA GLY A 113 -49.39 7.92 11.04
C GLY A 113 -49.13 6.46 10.77
N GLU A 114 -47.89 6.14 10.41
CA GLU A 114 -47.45 4.81 10.06
C GLU A 114 -46.57 4.19 11.15
N ARG A 115 -46.75 2.89 11.37
CA ARG A 115 -45.90 2.06 12.23
C ARG A 115 -45.24 0.97 11.40
N MET A 116 -43.99 0.66 11.73
CA MET A 116 -43.19 -0.37 11.06
C MET A 116 -42.85 -1.48 12.04
N ARG A 117 -42.79 -2.72 11.56
CA ARG A 117 -42.24 -3.88 12.27
C ARG A 117 -41.39 -4.72 11.34
N ILE A 118 -40.45 -5.47 11.91
CA ILE A 118 -39.49 -6.29 11.16
C ILE A 118 -39.60 -7.73 11.63
N ARG A 119 -39.38 -8.68 10.72
CA ARG A 119 -39.13 -10.10 11.02
C ARG A 119 -37.92 -10.56 10.21
N TYR A 120 -37.20 -11.54 10.73
CA TYR A 120 -36.00 -12.09 10.09
C TYR A 120 -36.29 -13.47 9.53
N CYS A 121 -35.49 -13.93 8.59
CA CYS A 121 -35.48 -15.35 8.28
C CYS A 121 -34.62 -16.07 9.31
N GLU A 122 -35.09 -17.21 9.82
CA GLU A 122 -34.42 -18.01 10.86
C GLU A 122 -33.02 -18.53 10.46
N ALA A 123 -32.64 -18.32 9.20
CA ALA A 123 -31.29 -18.44 8.67
C ALA A 123 -30.19 -17.69 9.46
N GLY A 124 -30.51 -16.61 10.18
CA GLY A 124 -29.53 -15.90 11.00
C GLY A 124 -30.18 -15.44 12.29
N ARG A 125 -29.79 -16.02 13.43
CA ARG A 125 -30.37 -15.77 14.76
C ARG A 125 -30.24 -14.30 15.16
N VAL A 126 -31.15 -13.46 14.67
CA VAL A 126 -31.46 -12.14 15.20
C VAL A 126 -32.83 -12.26 15.84
N TYR A 127 -32.83 -12.65 17.11
CA TYR A 127 -34.04 -12.57 17.93
C TYR A 127 -34.26 -11.09 18.29
N CYS A 128 -35.52 -10.66 18.26
CA CYS A 128 -35.92 -9.34 18.72
C CYS A 128 -35.55 -9.22 20.21
N ARG A 129 -34.41 -8.59 20.54
CA ARG A 129 -34.06 -8.29 21.93
C ARG A 129 -35.03 -7.22 22.40
N LYS A 130 -35.89 -7.57 23.37
CA LYS A 130 -36.91 -6.72 24.02
C LYS A 130 -36.36 -5.45 24.73
N ARG A 131 -35.19 -4.94 24.35
CA ARG A 131 -34.57 -3.79 25.01
C ARG A 131 -33.83 -2.81 24.11
N HIS A 132 -34.04 -2.88 22.79
CA HIS A 132 -33.68 -1.79 21.92
C HIS A 132 -34.85 -1.52 20.99
N THR A 133 -35.57 -0.44 21.29
CA THR A 133 -36.17 0.40 20.26
C THR A 133 -35.23 0.44 19.06
N MET A 134 -35.76 0.30 17.85
CA MET A 134 -34.97 0.50 16.64
C MET A 134 -34.42 1.93 16.64
N THR A 135 -33.26 2.16 17.26
CA THR A 135 -32.35 3.23 16.87
C THR A 135 -31.73 2.77 15.56
N LEU A 136 -32.50 2.94 14.49
CA LEU A 136 -31.97 3.05 13.15
C LEU A 136 -30.94 4.17 13.18
N PHE A 137 -29.68 3.84 12.88
CA PHE A 137 -28.68 4.72 12.28
C PHE A 137 -28.65 6.17 12.82
N ASP A 138 -27.75 6.42 13.78
CA ASP A 138 -26.93 7.65 13.72
C ASP A 138 -25.64 7.32 12.95
#